data_AF-A0A1H9ULT2-F1
#
_entry.id   AF-A0A1H9ULT2-F1
#
_cell.length_a   1.000
_cell.length_b   1.000
_cell.length_c   1.000
_cell.angle_alpha   90.00
_cell.angle_beta   90.00
_cell.angle_gamma   90.00
#
_symmetry.space_group_name_H-M   'P 1'
#
loop_
_entity.id
_entity.type
_entity.pdbx_description
1 polymer ?
#
loop_
_entity_poly.entity_id
_entity_poly.type
_entity_poly.pdbx_seq_one_letter_code
_entity_poly.pdbx_strand_id
1 'polypeptide(L)' 'MRKNTFFTGQPILGQLLSLIPRYKVDQLSQKYHSNRYCKKFRTYDHLVTMLFSSFHHCTSLRELITGLQASSTRLG' A
#
# COMPACT_ATOMS: atom_id res chain seq x y z
N MET A 1 -13.69 16.11 -21.12
CA MET A 1 -14.02 16.47 -19.71
C MET A 1 -13.08 15.74 -18.78
N ARG A 2 -12.18 16.43 -18.08
CA ARG A 2 -11.38 15.84 -17.00
C ARG A 2 -12.31 15.56 -15.82
N LYS A 3 -12.67 14.30 -15.62
CA LYS A 3 -13.49 13.86 -14.49
C LYS A 3 -12.62 14.00 -13.24
N ASN A 4 -13.02 14.89 -12.34
CA ASN A 4 -12.32 15.10 -11.07
C ASN A 4 -12.29 13.77 -10.30
N THR A 5 -11.11 13.21 -10.06
CA THR A 5 -10.92 11.89 -9.40
C THR A 5 -11.01 11.97 -7.87
N PHE A 6 -11.47 13.09 -7.32
CA PHE A 6 -11.75 13.25 -5.90
C PHE A 6 -13.04 12.50 -5.54
N PHE A 7 -12.91 11.19 -5.36
CA PHE A 7 -13.98 10.37 -4.81
C PHE A 7 -13.94 10.53 -3.28
N THR A 8 -14.94 11.22 -2.71
CA THR A 8 -15.05 11.48 -1.26
C THR A 8 -15.19 10.22 -0.41
N GLY A 9 -15.45 9.06 -1.04
CA GLY A 9 -15.46 7.74 -0.39
C GLY A 9 -14.15 6.94 -0.47
N GLN A 10 -13.16 7.40 -1.25
CA GLN A 10 -11.88 6.69 -1.35
C GLN A 10 -10.99 7.09 -0.17
N PRO A 11 -10.41 6.13 0.59
CA PRO A 11 -9.55 6.49 1.71
C PRO A 11 -8.33 7.28 1.23
N ILE A 12 -7.88 8.24 2.05
CA ILE A 12 -6.70 9.09 1.77
C ILE A 12 -5.48 8.23 1.41
N LEU A 13 -5.26 7.12 2.13
CA LEU A 13 -4.19 6.19 1.82
C LEU A 13 -4.31 5.60 0.40
N GLY A 14 -5.51 5.23 -0.04
CA GLY A 14 -5.75 4.74 -1.40
C GLY A 14 -5.45 5.80 -2.46
N GLN A 15 -5.78 7.07 -2.19
CA GLN A 15 -5.43 8.19 -3.07
C GLN A 15 -3.91 8.38 -3.14
N LEU A 16 -3.20 8.31 -2.01
CA LEU A 16 -1.74 8.39 -1.97
C LEU A 16 -1.08 7.23 -2.72
N LEU A 17 -1.58 5.99 -2.53
CA LEU A 17 -1.09 4.82 -3.24
C LEU A 17 -1.32 4.93 -4.76
N SER A 18 -2.41 5.58 -5.20
CA SER A 18 -2.68 5.80 -6.62
C SER A 18 -1.63 6.68 -7.32
N LEU A 19 -0.89 7.50 -6.56
CA LEU A 19 0.22 8.30 -7.07
C LEU A 19 1.49 7.48 -7.32
N ILE A 20 1.55 6.25 -6.80
CA ILE A 20 2.69 5.34 -6.95
C ILE A 20 2.39 4.36 -8.09
N PRO A 21 3.04 4.48 -9.26
CA PRO A 21 2.75 3.59 -10.38
C PRO A 21 3.22 2.17 -10.07
N ARG A 22 2.28 1.21 -10.06
CA ARG A 22 2.55 -0.19 -9.71
C ARG A 22 3.69 -0.80 -10.54
N TYR A 23 3.72 -0.50 -11.84
CA TYR A 23 4.75 -1.00 -12.75
C TYR A 23 6.16 -0.60 -12.34
N LYS A 24 6.36 0.60 -11.76
CA LYS A 24 7.67 1.04 -11.28
C LYS A 24 8.12 0.20 -10.08
N VAL A 25 7.20 -0.09 -9.16
CA VAL A 25 7.49 -0.94 -7.99
C VAL A 25 7.87 -2.34 -8.44
N ASP A 26 7.16 -2.89 -9.43
CA ASP A 26 7.45 -4.21 -9.98
C ASP A 26 8.80 -4.25 -10.71
N GLN A 27 9.12 -3.22 -11.51
CA GLN A 27 10.44 -3.08 -12.17
C GLN A 27 11.58 -3.01 -11.15
N LEU A 28 11.44 -2.19 -10.11
CA LEU A 28 12.44 -2.10 -9.04
C LEU A 28 12.54 -3.44 -8.30
N SER A 29 11.41 -4.11 -8.06
CA SER A 29 11.41 -5.39 -7.38
C SER A 29 12.17 -6.47 -8.16
N GLN A 30 12.05 -6.48 -9.48
CA GLN A 30 12.83 -7.36 -10.35
C GLN A 30 14.31 -6.97 -10.36
N LYS A 31 14.62 -5.67 -10.53
CA LYS A 31 16.00 -5.16 -10.57
C LYS A 31 16.79 -5.50 -9.31
N TYR A 32 16.16 -5.42 -8.14
CA TYR A 32 16.81 -5.68 -6.85
C TYR A 32 16.51 -7.08 -6.29
N HIS A 33 15.81 -7.94 -7.05
CA HIS A 33 15.37 -9.27 -6.62
C HIS A 33 14.67 -9.28 -5.25
N SER A 34 13.92 -8.23 -4.92
CA SER A 34 13.34 -8.05 -3.58
C SER A 34 12.19 -9.03 -3.28
N ASN A 35 11.61 -9.65 -4.31
CA ASN A 35 10.61 -10.73 -4.15
C ASN A 35 11.24 -12.13 -4.13
N ARG A 36 12.58 -12.26 -4.18
CA ARG A 36 13.24 -13.57 -4.17
C ARG A 36 12.92 -14.28 -2.86
N TYR A 37 12.42 -15.51 -2.94
CA TYR A 37 11.95 -16.32 -1.81
C TYR A 37 10.67 -15.84 -1.10
N CYS A 38 10.06 -14.72 -1.51
CA CYS A 38 8.80 -14.23 -0.97
C CYS A 38 7.60 -14.92 -1.63
N LYS A 39 6.81 -15.68 -0.87
CA LYS A 39 5.64 -16.41 -1.40
C LYS A 39 4.35 -15.58 -1.45
N LYS A 40 4.04 -14.85 -0.38
CA LYS A 40 2.74 -14.16 -0.21
C LYS A 40 2.86 -12.65 0.03
N PHE A 41 3.90 -12.21 0.73
CA PHE A 41 4.13 -10.81 1.06
C PHE A 41 5.20 -10.24 0.14
N ARG A 42 4.78 -9.61 -0.96
CA ARG A 42 5.66 -9.08 -2.00
C ARG A 42 6.02 -7.63 -1.70
N THR A 43 6.94 -7.09 -2.50
CA THR A 43 7.49 -5.73 -2.35
C THR A 43 6.42 -4.65 -2.28
N TYR A 44 5.35 -4.77 -3.08
CA TYR A 44 4.26 -3.82 -3.01
C TYR A 44 3.45 -3.94 -1.71
N ASP A 45 3.18 -5.17 -1.26
CA ASP A 45 2.45 -5.40 0.00
C ASP A 45 3.26 -4.84 1.18
N HIS A 46 4.58 -4.99 1.13
CA HIS A 46 5.51 -4.39 2.08
C HIS A 46 5.50 -2.87 2.02
N LEU A 47 5.51 -2.28 0.82
CA LEU A 47 5.41 -0.83 0.64
C LEU A 47 4.11 -0.27 1.23
N VAL A 48 2.96 -0.87 0.93
CA VAL A 48 1.66 -0.47 1.48
C VAL A 48 1.67 -0.56 3.00
N THR A 49 2.19 -1.66 3.53
CA THR A 49 2.30 -1.89 4.98
C THR A 49 3.15 -0.83 5.68
N MET A 50 4.32 -0.50 5.11
CA MET A 50 5.22 0.51 5.66
C MET A 50 4.60 1.91 5.64
N LEU A 51 3.94 2.28 4.53
CA LEU A 51 3.25 3.56 4.42
C LEU A 51 2.07 3.65 5.40
N PHE A 52 1.28 2.59 5.53
CA PHE A 52 0.21 2.52 6.52
C PHE A 52 0.75 2.74 7.93
N SER A 53 1.82 2.03 8.30
CA SER A 53 2.46 2.16 9.61
C SER A 53 2.95 3.59 9.87
N SER A 54 3.64 4.21 8.91
CA SER A 54 4.16 5.57 9.05
C SER A 54 3.07 6.63 9.16
N PHE A 55 1.99 6.52 8.38
CA PHE A 55 0.91 7.53 8.40
C PHE A 55 -0.02 7.38 9.61
N HIS A 56 -0.22 6.16 10.10
CA HIS A 56 -1.05 5.89 11.28
C HIS A 56 -0.23 5.85 12.57
N HIS A 57 1.08 6.12 12.51
CA HIS A 57 2.00 6.08 13.64
C HIS A 57 1.90 4.77 14.44
N CYS A 58 1.75 3.64 13.74
CA CYS A 58 1.61 2.34 14.40
C CYS A 58 2.89 2.01 15.17
N THR A 59 2.75 1.73 16.46
CA THR A 59 3.88 1.44 17.36
C THR A 59 4.08 -0.06 17.57
N SER A 60 3.13 -0.89 17.14
CA SER A 60 3.21 -2.34 17.25
C SER A 60 2.70 -3.06 16.00
N LEU A 61 3.19 -4.28 15.78
CA LEU A 61 2.69 -5.15 14.71
C LEU A 61 1.21 -5.49 14.89
N ARG A 62 0.73 -5.63 16.13
CA ARG A 62 -0.69 -5.92 16.40
C ARG A 62 -1.58 -4.77 15.95
N GLU A 63 -1.21 -3.54 16.29
CA GLU A 63 -1.91 -2.33 15.87
C GLU A 63 -1.94 -2.20 14.35
N LEU A 64 -0.78 -2.37 13.70
CA LEU A 64 -0.65 -2.38 12.25
C LEU A 64 -1.59 -3.40 11.62
N ILE A 65 -1.52 -4.68 12.03
CA ILE A 65 -2.32 -5.77 11.44
C ILE A 65 -3.82 -5.48 11.62
N THR A 66 -4.22 -5.03 12.81
CA THR A 66 -5.63 -4.72 13.10
C THR A 66 -6.12 -3.55 12.24
N GLY A 67 -5.30 -2.50 12.09
CA GLY A 67 -5.60 -1.35 11.25
C GLY A 67 -5.67 -1.70 9.75
N LEU A 68 -4.76 -2.53 9.25
CA LEU A 68 -4.78 -3.04 7.87
C LEU A 68 -6.00 -3.92 7.62
N GLN A 69 -6.36 -4.81 8.54
CA GLN A 69 -7.56 -5.64 8.42
C GLN A 69 -8.84 -4.78 8.38
N ALA A 70 -8.94 -3.78 9.27
CA ALA A 70 -10.07 -2.84 9.30
C ALA A 70 -10.16 -1.93 8.06
N SER A 71 -9.04 -1.72 7.35
CA SER A 71 -8.97 -0.90 6.13
C SER A 71 -8.94 -1.73 4.83
N SER A 72 -8.83 -3.06 4.91
CA SER A 72 -8.70 -3.96 3.77
C SER A 72 -9.81 -3.81 2.73
N THR A 73 -11.06 -3.62 3.16
CA THR A 73 -12.22 -3.40 2.28
C THR A 73 -12.18 -2.06 1.56
N ARG A 74 -11.39 -1.09 2.05
CA ARG A 74 -11.31 0.28 1.51
C ARG A 74 -10.07 0.52 0.65
N LEU A 75 -9.06 -0.35 0.73
CA LEU A 75 -7.79 -0.25 0.01
C LEU A 75 -7.75 -1.02 -1.32
N GLY A 76 -8.87 -1.59 -1.74
CA GLY A 76 -9.06 -2.32 -3.01
C GLY A 76 -9.72 -1.47 -4.09
#